data_AF-A0A962MJW5-F1
#
_entry.id   AF-A0A962MJW5-F1
#
_cell.length_a   1.000
_cell.length_b   1.000
_cell.length_c   1.000
_cell.angle_alpha   90.00
_cell.angle_beta   90.00
_cell.angle_gamma   90.00
#
_symmetry.space_group_name_H-M   'P 1'
#
loop_
_entity.id
_entity.type
_entity.pdbx_description
1 polymer ?
#
loop_
_entity_poly.entity_id
_entity_poly.type
_entity_poly.pdbx_seq_one_letter_code
_entity_poly.pdbx_strand_id
1 'polypeptide(L)'
;MHGLAQFIMRNPLSAALVAASCAVLSLLLPPLLLLSGATVALVSLRKGAQQGALTIALASIGTGVLAYLSIGAALPVIWLALLHWLPLLVLAVVLRATVSLAFTLQFAALLGSAAVLGFYLILGDPAAWWINIVDATLSELQQADFVRDPLLLEQLREIIEAWAPLLPGQIVSSLLLSLVL
;
A
#
# COMPACT_ATOMS: atom_id res chain seq x y z
N MET A 1 -1.28 15.31 17.30
CA MET A 1 -1.36 15.00 15.84
C MET A 1 -1.28 16.22 14.91
N HIS A 2 -1.49 17.47 15.38
CA HIS A 2 -1.38 18.67 14.52
C HIS A 2 0.02 18.91 13.92
N GLY A 3 1.10 18.56 14.62
CA GLY A 3 2.47 18.80 14.16
C GLY A 3 2.85 18.05 12.88
N LEU A 4 2.49 16.76 12.78
CA LEU A 4 2.78 15.96 11.59
C LEU A 4 2.00 16.47 10.37
N ALA A 5 0.71 16.76 10.55
CA ALA A 5 -0.12 17.34 9.50
C ALA A 5 0.41 18.72 9.04
N GLN A 6 0.86 19.58 9.97
CA GLN A 6 1.49 20.85 9.61
C GLN A 6 2.79 20.65 8.83
N PHE A 7 3.60 19.67 9.23
CA PHE A 7 4.86 19.35 8.53
C PHE A 7 4.61 18.85 7.11
N ILE A 8 3.71 17.88 6.93
CA ILE A 8 3.29 17.37 5.61
C ILE A 8 2.83 18.53 4.72
N MET A 9 2.10 19.49 5.29
CA MET A 9 1.50 20.57 4.53
C MET A 9 2.44 21.74 4.23
N ARG A 10 3.62 21.77 4.84
CA ARG A 10 4.61 22.85 4.69
C ARG A 10 5.12 22.98 3.26
N ASN A 11 5.50 21.89 2.61
CA ASN A 11 5.96 21.87 1.22
C ASN A 11 5.82 20.45 0.61
N PRO A 12 5.79 20.29 -0.72
CA PRO A 12 5.60 18.99 -1.36
C PRO A 12 6.73 17.98 -1.07
N LEU A 13 7.95 18.43 -0.80
CA LEU A 13 9.07 17.56 -0.43
C LEU A 13 8.89 16.97 0.98
N SER A 14 8.40 17.73 1.94
CA SER A 14 8.08 17.25 3.29
C SER A 14 7.01 16.17 3.26
N ALA A 15 5.96 16.35 2.45
CA ALA A 15 4.95 15.31 2.23
C ALA A 15 5.56 14.07 1.57
N ALA A 16 6.38 14.26 0.52
CA ALA A 16 7.02 13.16 -0.19
C ALA A 16 7.97 12.36 0.70
N LEU A 17 8.75 13.03 1.57
CA LEU A 17 9.64 12.39 2.52
C LEU A 17 8.88 11.54 3.54
N VAL A 18 7.77 12.06 4.09
CA VAL A 18 6.94 11.28 5.02
C VAL A 18 6.33 10.07 4.31
N ALA A 19 5.73 10.27 3.13
CA ALA A 19 5.15 9.19 2.36
C ALA A 19 6.19 8.12 2.00
N ALA A 20 7.37 8.52 1.51
CA ALA A 20 8.44 7.61 1.14
C ALA A 20 9.02 6.85 2.34
N SER A 21 9.32 7.56 3.42
CA SER A 21 9.87 6.95 4.63
C SER A 21 8.88 5.96 5.24
N CYS A 22 7.60 6.33 5.34
CA CYS A 22 6.56 5.43 5.81
C CYS A 22 6.35 4.24 4.88
N ALA A 23 6.46 4.41 3.55
CA ALA A 23 6.35 3.31 2.60
C ALA A 23 7.49 2.30 2.78
N VAL A 24 8.74 2.76 2.90
CA VAL A 24 9.89 1.86 3.09
C VAL A 24 9.86 1.22 4.48
N LEU A 25 9.57 1.99 5.53
CA LEU A 25 9.43 1.46 6.88
C LEU A 25 8.25 0.50 7.02
N SER A 26 7.26 0.57 6.12
CA SER A 26 6.14 -0.39 6.14
C SER A 26 6.58 -1.83 5.89
N LEU A 27 7.75 -2.04 5.28
CA LEU A 27 8.35 -3.37 5.15
C LEU A 27 8.69 -3.99 6.50
N LEU A 28 9.05 -3.16 7.50
CA LEU A 28 9.29 -3.59 8.88
C LEU A 28 8.02 -3.52 9.74
N LEU A 29 7.20 -2.50 9.52
CA LEU A 29 6.00 -2.21 10.29
C LEU A 29 4.83 -1.95 9.33
N PRO A 30 4.13 -3.00 8.86
CA PRO A 30 3.08 -2.89 7.85
C PRO A 30 2.03 -1.78 8.08
N PRO A 31 1.61 -1.46 9.32
CA PRO A 31 0.67 -0.36 9.57
C PRO A 31 1.14 1.02 9.09
N LEU A 32 2.46 1.24 8.92
CA LEU A 32 2.99 2.52 8.42
C LEU A 32 2.60 2.79 6.96
N LEU A 33 2.20 1.76 6.21
CA LEU A 33 1.70 1.94 4.84
C LEU A 33 0.44 2.80 4.84
N LEU A 34 -0.42 2.67 5.86
CA LEU A 34 -1.62 3.50 6.03
C LEU A 34 -1.26 4.98 6.18
N LEU A 35 -0.22 5.30 6.96
CA LEU A 35 0.25 6.67 7.15
C LEU A 35 0.85 7.25 5.86
N SER A 36 1.54 6.42 5.09
CA SER A 36 2.05 6.78 3.77
C SER A 36 0.89 7.17 2.83
N GLY A 37 -0.14 6.33 2.76
CA GLY A 37 -1.36 6.59 2.00
C GLY A 37 -2.12 7.83 2.47
N ALA A 38 -2.32 7.97 3.78
CA ALA A 38 -3.01 9.11 4.40
C ALA A 38 -2.30 10.44 4.08
N THR A 39 -0.96 10.44 4.03
CA THR A 39 -0.17 11.62 3.62
C THR A 39 -0.54 12.07 2.22
N VAL A 40 -0.61 11.13 1.26
CA VAL A 40 -1.00 11.40 -0.13
C VAL A 40 -2.46 11.86 -0.21
N ALA A 41 -3.38 11.18 0.49
CA ALA A 41 -4.79 11.54 0.53
C ALA A 41 -5.01 12.96 1.09
N LEU A 42 -4.32 13.30 2.19
CA LEU A 42 -4.40 14.62 2.83
C LEU A 42 -3.94 15.74 1.89
N VAL A 43 -2.81 15.57 1.22
CA VAL A 43 -2.31 16.57 0.24
C VAL A 43 -3.30 16.71 -0.91
N SER A 44 -3.82 15.58 -1.43
CA SER A 44 -4.76 15.56 -2.54
C SER A 44 -6.09 16.24 -2.20
N LEU A 45 -6.61 16.02 -0.98
CA LEU A 45 -7.83 16.65 -0.48
C LEU A 45 -7.67 18.16 -0.33
N ARG A 46 -6.58 18.61 0.29
CA ARG A 46 -6.41 20.01 0.66
C ARG A 46 -5.83 20.88 -0.44
N LYS A 47 -4.92 20.34 -1.26
CA LYS A 47 -4.22 21.08 -2.31
C LYS A 47 -4.62 20.67 -3.73
N GLY A 48 -5.46 19.64 -3.86
CA GLY A 48 -6.00 19.16 -5.14
C GLY A 48 -5.16 18.08 -5.82
N ALA A 49 -5.72 17.50 -6.88
CA ALA A 49 -5.18 16.34 -7.58
C ALA A 49 -3.77 16.56 -8.13
N GLN A 50 -3.47 17.73 -8.71
CA GLN A 50 -2.15 18.05 -9.25
C GLN A 50 -1.06 17.98 -8.17
N GLN A 51 -1.34 18.51 -6.98
CA GLN A 51 -0.40 18.50 -5.87
C GLN A 51 -0.26 17.10 -5.28
N GLY A 52 -1.35 16.33 -5.21
CA GLY A 52 -1.30 14.91 -4.86
C GLY A 52 -0.43 14.07 -5.82
N ALA A 53 -0.61 14.25 -7.13
CA ALA A 53 0.18 13.58 -8.15
C ALA A 53 1.66 13.96 -8.09
N LEU A 54 1.97 15.25 -7.86
CA LEU A 54 3.34 15.70 -7.65
C LEU A 54 3.97 15.05 -6.40
N THR A 55 3.22 14.96 -5.30
CA THR A 55 3.68 14.27 -4.08
C THR A 55 3.93 12.80 -4.35
N ILE A 56 3.08 12.11 -5.09
CA ILE A 56 3.30 10.71 -5.50
C ILE A 56 4.57 10.58 -6.33
N ALA A 57 4.79 11.45 -7.31
CA ALA A 57 5.99 11.40 -8.15
C ALA A 57 7.28 11.58 -7.32
N LEU A 58 7.31 12.59 -6.44
CA LEU A 58 8.45 12.83 -5.55
C LEU A 58 8.64 11.71 -4.52
N ALA A 59 7.54 11.20 -3.95
CA ALA A 59 7.57 10.10 -2.99
C ALA A 59 8.04 8.80 -3.65
N SER A 60 7.71 8.56 -4.92
CA SER A 60 8.18 7.40 -5.68
C SER A 60 9.70 7.45 -5.86
N ILE A 61 10.25 8.62 -6.20
CA ILE A 61 11.70 8.81 -6.30
C ILE A 61 12.36 8.57 -4.94
N GLY A 62 11.84 9.20 -3.87
CA GLY A 62 12.36 9.02 -2.51
C GLY A 62 12.30 7.56 -2.04
N THR A 63 11.20 6.87 -2.33
CA THR A 63 10.99 5.45 -2.00
C THR A 63 11.99 4.58 -2.75
N GLY A 64 12.20 4.83 -4.04
CA GLY A 64 13.18 4.11 -4.84
C GLY A 64 14.60 4.24 -4.30
N VAL A 65 15.01 5.46 -3.98
CA VAL A 65 16.33 5.74 -3.40
C VAL A 65 16.49 5.03 -2.05
N LEU A 66 15.54 5.22 -1.14
CA LEU A 66 15.59 4.61 0.19
C LEU A 66 15.54 3.09 0.14
N ALA A 67 14.68 2.51 -0.70
CA ALA A 67 14.56 1.06 -0.84
C ALA A 67 15.82 0.45 -1.47
N TYR A 68 16.40 1.09 -2.49
CA TYR A 68 17.66 0.64 -3.08
C TYR A 68 18.79 0.65 -2.06
N LEU A 69 18.92 1.73 -1.28
CA LEU A 69 19.96 1.84 -0.26
C LEU A 69 19.75 0.87 0.92
N SER A 70 18.50 0.49 1.21
CA SER A 70 18.18 -0.36 2.37
C SER A 70 18.27 -1.85 2.06
N ILE A 71 17.71 -2.27 0.91
CA ILE A 71 17.53 -3.70 0.57
C ILE A 71 18.00 -4.03 -0.87
N GLY A 72 18.61 -3.09 -1.58
CA GLY A 72 19.09 -3.31 -2.96
C GLY A 72 17.99 -3.36 -4.03
N ALA A 73 16.71 -3.22 -3.66
CA ALA A 73 15.57 -3.38 -4.57
C ALA A 73 14.67 -2.14 -4.56
N ALA A 74 14.71 -1.34 -5.63
CA ALA A 74 13.89 -0.13 -5.77
C ALA A 74 12.50 -0.41 -6.34
N LEU A 75 12.45 -1.13 -7.48
CA LEU A 75 11.25 -1.26 -8.30
C LEU A 75 10.08 -1.95 -7.57
N PRO A 76 10.27 -3.07 -6.83
CA PRO A 76 9.15 -3.72 -6.15
C PRO A 76 8.49 -2.83 -5.10
N VAL A 77 9.30 -2.07 -4.35
CA VAL A 77 8.79 -1.18 -3.29
C VAL A 77 8.07 0.02 -3.88
N ILE A 78 8.59 0.60 -4.97
CA ILE A 78 7.90 1.66 -5.71
C ILE A 78 6.55 1.15 -6.22
N TRP A 79 6.52 -0.05 -6.80
CA TRP A 79 5.30 -0.63 -7.36
C TRP A 79 4.23 -0.82 -6.28
N LEU A 80 4.61 -1.41 -5.15
CA LEU A 80 3.74 -1.59 -3.99
C LEU A 80 3.19 -0.24 -3.49
N ALA A 81 4.05 0.76 -3.35
CA ALA A 81 3.65 2.09 -2.90
C ALA A 81 2.68 2.76 -3.89
N LEU A 82 2.94 2.69 -5.20
CA LEU A 82 2.06 3.24 -6.23
C LEU A 82 0.68 2.56 -6.25
N LEU A 83 0.65 1.23 -6.11
CA LEU A 83 -0.60 0.47 -6.05
C LEU A 83 -1.46 0.90 -4.86
N HIS A 84 -0.84 1.34 -3.77
CA HIS A 84 -1.53 1.87 -2.60
C HIS A 84 -1.91 3.37 -2.75
N TRP A 85 -1.02 4.20 -3.29
CA TRP A 85 -1.24 5.65 -3.39
C TRP A 85 -2.24 6.06 -4.47
N LEU A 86 -2.27 5.38 -5.62
CA LEU A 86 -3.13 5.76 -6.75
C LEU A 86 -4.62 5.65 -6.42
N PRO A 87 -5.14 4.55 -5.83
CA PRO A 87 -6.53 4.49 -5.39
C PRO A 87 -6.85 5.59 -4.38
N LEU A 88 -5.95 5.86 -3.43
CA LEU A 88 -6.15 6.89 -2.42
C LEU A 88 -6.19 8.31 -3.00
N LEU A 89 -5.38 8.59 -4.03
CA LEU A 89 -5.49 9.83 -4.80
C LEU A 89 -6.88 9.96 -5.42
N VAL A 90 -7.39 8.91 -6.07
CA VAL A 90 -8.72 8.90 -6.68
C VAL A 90 -9.80 9.15 -5.64
N LEU A 91 -9.77 8.43 -4.52
CA LEU A 91 -10.75 8.56 -3.44
C LEU A 91 -10.70 9.95 -2.79
N ALA A 92 -9.51 10.50 -2.59
CA ALA A 92 -9.33 11.87 -2.12
C ALA A 92 -9.93 12.90 -3.07
N VAL A 93 -9.77 12.71 -4.38
CA VAL A 93 -10.35 13.60 -5.40
C VAL A 93 -11.87 13.48 -5.43
N VAL A 94 -12.41 12.27 -5.34
CA VAL A 94 -13.87 12.04 -5.25
C VAL A 94 -14.45 12.70 -4.01
N LEU A 95 -13.82 12.51 -2.84
CA LEU A 95 -14.24 13.15 -1.59
C LEU A 95 -14.18 14.66 -1.67
N ARG A 96 -13.13 15.22 -2.28
CA ARG A 96 -12.99 16.67 -2.49
C ARG A 96 -14.08 17.23 -3.42
N ALA A 97 -14.42 16.51 -4.49
CA ALA A 97 -15.41 16.95 -5.47
C ALA A 97 -16.85 16.83 -4.97
N THR A 98 -17.14 15.80 -4.18
CA THR A 98 -18.51 15.50 -3.72
C THR A 98 -18.80 16.03 -2.32
N VAL A 99 -17.76 16.32 -1.52
CA VAL A 99 -17.86 16.73 -0.11
C VAL A 99 -18.73 15.76 0.71
N SER A 100 -18.77 14.49 0.30
CA SER A 100 -19.61 13.45 0.89
C SER A 100 -18.78 12.23 1.20
N LEU A 101 -18.57 11.99 2.49
CA LEU A 101 -17.88 10.79 2.96
C LEU A 101 -18.69 9.54 2.62
N ALA A 102 -20.01 9.59 2.76
CA ALA A 102 -20.89 8.46 2.44
C ALA A 102 -20.75 8.05 0.97
N PHE A 103 -20.76 9.01 0.04
CA PHE A 103 -20.55 8.74 -1.38
C PHE A 103 -19.15 8.19 -1.64
N THR A 104 -18.13 8.75 -0.98
CA THR A 104 -16.73 8.29 -1.13
C THR A 104 -16.57 6.84 -0.67
N LEU A 105 -17.21 6.46 0.45
CA LEU A 105 -17.18 5.08 0.94
C LEU A 105 -17.92 4.12 0.01
N GLN A 106 -19.07 4.52 -0.55
CA GLN A 106 -19.77 3.72 -1.56
C GLN A 106 -18.92 3.55 -2.82
N PHE A 107 -18.28 4.62 -3.29
CA PHE A 107 -17.39 4.60 -4.43
C PHE A 107 -16.15 3.72 -4.15
N ALA A 108 -15.57 3.80 -2.95
CA ALA A 108 -14.46 2.96 -2.53
C ALA A 108 -14.85 1.48 -2.47
N ALA A 109 -16.04 1.16 -1.97
CA ALA A 109 -16.57 -0.20 -1.98
C ALA A 109 -16.73 -0.72 -3.42
N LEU A 110 -17.33 0.07 -4.32
CA LEU A 110 -17.46 -0.30 -5.74
C LEU A 110 -16.11 -0.47 -6.42
N LEU A 111 -15.16 0.44 -6.18
CA LEU A 111 -13.81 0.37 -6.72
C LEU A 111 -13.08 -0.88 -6.22
N GLY A 112 -13.17 -1.20 -4.93
CA GLY A 112 -12.58 -2.39 -4.34
C GLY A 112 -13.21 -3.67 -4.88
N SER A 113 -14.54 -3.73 -4.97
CA SER A 113 -15.23 -4.88 -5.58
C SER A 113 -14.86 -5.06 -7.05
N ALA A 114 -14.78 -3.97 -7.82
CA ALA A 114 -14.36 -4.01 -9.22
C ALA A 114 -12.90 -4.47 -9.37
N ALA A 115 -12.00 -4.05 -8.47
CA ALA A 115 -10.62 -4.49 -8.46
C ALA A 115 -10.50 -6.00 -8.17
N VAL A 116 -11.25 -6.52 -7.19
CA VAL A 116 -11.28 -7.96 -6.88
C VAL A 116 -11.85 -8.75 -8.06
N LEU A 117 -12.96 -8.32 -8.64
CA LEU A 117 -13.54 -8.96 -9.83
C LEU A 117 -12.57 -8.94 -11.00
N GLY A 118 -11.92 -7.80 -11.26
CA GLY A 118 -10.91 -7.67 -12.30
C GLY A 118 -9.72 -8.61 -12.07
N PHE A 119 -9.30 -8.79 -10.82
CA PHE A 119 -8.27 -9.77 -10.47
C PHE A 119 -8.72 -11.18 -10.85
N TYR A 120 -9.91 -11.62 -10.43
CA TYR A 120 -10.43 -12.95 -10.78
C TYR A 120 -10.51 -13.18 -12.29
N LEU A 121 -10.89 -12.16 -13.05
CA LEU A 121 -11.05 -12.26 -14.50
C LEU A 121 -9.71 -12.27 -15.26
N ILE A 122 -8.69 -11.55 -14.79
CA ILE A 122 -7.41 -11.37 -15.50
C ILE A 122 -6.36 -12.36 -15.01
N LEU A 123 -6.25 -12.54 -13.69
CA LEU A 123 -5.19 -13.29 -13.03
C LEU A 123 -5.66 -14.67 -12.54
N GLY A 124 -6.95 -14.98 -12.63
CA GLY A 124 -7.52 -16.23 -12.16
C GLY A 124 -7.71 -16.23 -10.64
N ASP A 125 -7.45 -17.34 -9.97
CA ASP A 125 -7.66 -17.47 -8.52
C ASP A 125 -6.63 -16.63 -7.72
N PRO A 126 -7.06 -15.57 -7.00
CA PRO A 126 -6.20 -14.76 -6.16
C PRO A 126 -5.55 -15.55 -5.02
N ALA A 127 -6.23 -16.56 -4.47
CA ALA A 127 -5.67 -17.37 -3.40
C ALA A 127 -4.48 -18.18 -3.94
N ALA A 128 -4.65 -18.84 -5.08
CA ALA A 128 -3.56 -19.55 -5.76
C ALA A 128 -2.40 -18.62 -6.15
N TRP A 129 -2.70 -17.41 -6.64
CA TRP A 129 -1.66 -16.43 -6.97
C TRP A 129 -0.81 -16.03 -5.75
N TRP A 130 -1.45 -15.76 -4.61
CA TRP A 130 -0.74 -15.42 -3.38
C TRP A 130 0.06 -16.60 -2.81
N ILE A 131 -0.48 -17.82 -2.85
CA ILE A 131 0.24 -19.03 -2.44
C ILE A 131 1.52 -19.20 -3.26
N ASN A 132 1.47 -19.01 -4.58
CA ASN A 132 2.65 -19.11 -5.44
C ASN A 132 3.74 -18.09 -5.07
N ILE A 133 3.36 -16.85 -4.72
CA ILE A 133 4.33 -15.82 -4.29
C ILE A 133 4.99 -16.22 -2.98
N VAL A 134 4.20 -16.77 -2.05
CA VAL A 134 4.68 -17.18 -0.74
C VAL A 134 5.63 -18.36 -0.88
N ASP A 135 5.26 -19.38 -1.65
CA ASP A 135 6.12 -20.53 -1.91
C ASP A 135 7.44 -20.09 -2.58
N ALA A 136 7.38 -19.16 -3.55
CA ALA A 136 8.58 -18.57 -4.15
C ALA A 136 9.45 -17.86 -3.11
N THR A 137 8.85 -17.02 -2.25
CA THR A 137 9.56 -16.28 -1.20
C THR A 137 10.19 -17.22 -0.15
N LEU A 138 9.46 -18.24 0.30
CA LEU A 138 9.96 -19.23 1.24
C LEU A 138 11.13 -20.01 0.65
N SER A 139 11.05 -20.36 -0.64
CA SER A 139 12.15 -21.05 -1.33
C SER A 139 13.42 -20.20 -1.41
N GLU A 140 13.29 -18.88 -1.64
CA GLU A 140 14.43 -17.95 -1.62
C GLU A 140 15.04 -17.82 -0.22
N LEU A 141 14.21 -17.73 0.82
CA LEU A 141 14.66 -17.63 2.22
C LEU A 141 15.41 -18.89 2.69
N GLN A 142 14.97 -20.07 2.23
CA GLN A 142 15.68 -21.33 2.45
C GLN A 142 17.05 -21.33 1.76
N GLN A 143 17.12 -20.87 0.51
CA GLN A 143 18.38 -20.77 -0.23
C GLN A 143 19.35 -19.75 0.37
N ALA A 144 18.82 -18.66 0.94
CA ALA A 144 19.58 -17.65 1.66
C ALA A 144 20.02 -18.09 3.07
N ASP A 145 19.71 -19.32 3.48
CA ASP A 145 20.04 -19.92 4.79
C ASP A 145 19.50 -19.10 6.00
N PHE A 146 18.47 -18.29 5.75
CA PHE A 146 17.85 -17.41 6.73
C PHE A 146 16.91 -18.16 7.69
N VAL A 147 16.29 -19.24 7.22
CA VAL A 147 15.38 -20.10 7.99
C VAL A 147 15.81 -21.55 7.81
N ARG A 148 16.36 -22.14 8.88
CA ARG A 148 16.85 -23.53 8.89
C ARG A 148 15.87 -24.53 9.51
N ASP A 149 14.87 -24.06 10.25
CA ASP A 149 13.94 -24.94 10.97
C ASP A 149 12.78 -25.37 10.03
N PRO A 150 12.70 -26.66 9.64
CA PRO A 150 11.63 -27.16 8.77
C PRO A 150 10.25 -27.04 9.39
N LEU A 151 10.16 -27.13 10.73
CA LEU A 151 8.89 -27.06 11.45
C LEU A 151 8.31 -25.64 11.39
N LEU A 152 9.16 -24.63 11.50
CA LEU A 152 8.76 -23.22 11.38
C LEU A 152 8.25 -22.90 9.96
N LEU A 153 8.86 -23.48 8.94
CA LEU A 153 8.48 -23.30 7.54
C LEU A 153 7.10 -23.91 7.26
N GLU A 154 6.82 -25.11 7.78
CA GLU A 154 5.51 -25.74 7.69
C GLU A 154 4.42 -24.92 8.39
N GLN A 155 4.70 -24.42 9.61
CA GLN A 155 3.75 -23.58 10.35
C GLN A 155 3.45 -22.26 9.62
N LEU A 156 4.47 -21.60 9.06
CA LEU A 156 4.27 -20.39 8.25
C LEU A 156 3.41 -20.68 7.02
N ARG A 157 3.65 -21.81 6.34
CA ARG A 157 2.88 -22.23 5.17
C ARG A 157 1.41 -22.47 5.52
N GLU A 158 1.12 -23.20 6.59
CA GLU A 158 -0.26 -23.42 7.06
C GLU A 158 -0.98 -22.12 7.40
N ILE A 159 -0.31 -21.20 8.12
CA ILE A 159 -0.88 -19.89 8.43
C ILE A 159 -1.18 -19.16 7.12
N ILE A 160 -0.26 -19.14 6.15
CA ILE A 160 -0.48 -18.37 4.93
C ILE A 160 -1.58 -18.99 4.05
N GLU A 161 -1.66 -20.31 3.94
CA GLU A 161 -2.74 -21.00 3.23
C GLU A 161 -4.12 -20.69 3.84
N ALA A 162 -4.21 -20.63 5.18
CA ALA A 162 -5.44 -20.26 5.87
C ALA A 162 -5.85 -18.80 5.63
N TRP A 163 -4.88 -17.90 5.41
CA TRP A 163 -5.13 -16.46 5.23
C TRP A 163 -5.21 -16.03 3.77
N ALA A 164 -4.66 -16.79 2.82
CA ALA A 164 -4.61 -16.47 1.40
C ALA A 164 -5.98 -16.10 0.80
N PRO A 165 -7.09 -16.80 1.13
CA PRO A 165 -8.42 -16.41 0.66
C PRO A 165 -8.91 -15.05 1.18
N LEU A 166 -8.38 -14.57 2.31
CA LEU A 166 -8.77 -13.32 2.97
C LEU A 166 -7.97 -12.11 2.45
N LEU A 167 -6.79 -12.34 1.84
CA LEU A 167 -5.89 -11.28 1.37
C LEU A 167 -6.54 -10.30 0.37
N PRO A 168 -7.36 -10.73 -0.61
CA PRO A 168 -8.03 -9.79 -1.50
C PRO A 168 -9.01 -8.86 -0.76
N GLY A 169 -9.70 -9.38 0.27
CA GLY A 169 -10.61 -8.61 1.11
C GLY A 169 -9.89 -7.62 2.03
N GLN A 170 -8.69 -7.96 2.49
CA GLN A 170 -7.86 -7.07 3.31
C GLN A 170 -7.42 -5.82 2.56
N ILE A 171 -7.10 -5.93 1.27
CA ILE A 171 -6.71 -4.76 0.44
C ILE A 171 -7.87 -3.75 0.40
N VAL A 172 -9.10 -4.22 0.18
CA VAL A 172 -10.29 -3.37 0.17
C VAL A 172 -10.53 -2.77 1.55
N SER A 173 -10.45 -3.56 2.62
CA SER A 173 -10.65 -3.07 3.99
C SER A 173 -9.60 -2.03 4.41
N SER A 174 -8.34 -2.20 4.01
CA SER A 174 -7.23 -1.27 4.28
C SER A 174 -7.42 0.07 3.56
N LEU A 175 -7.87 0.03 2.32
CA LEU A 175 -8.25 1.22 1.55
C LEU A 175 -9.43 1.97 2.19
N LEU A 176 -10.40 1.25 2.75
CA LEU A 176 -11.52 1.87 3.47
C LEU A 176 -11.08 2.49 4.81
N LEU A 177 -10.24 1.80 5.58
CA LEU A 177 -9.74 2.31 6.87
C LEU A 177 -8.89 3.57 6.71
N SER A 178 -8.06 3.62 5.67
CA SER A 178 -7.21 4.79 5.37
C SER A 178 -7.99 6.04 4.94
N LEU A 179 -9.28 5.92 4.60
CA LEU A 179 -10.15 7.08 4.41
C LEU A 179 -10.72 7.64 5.71
N VAL A 180 -10.77 6.84 6.76
CA VAL A 180 -11.38 7.20 8.05
C VAL A 180 -10.34 7.76 9.03
N LEU A 181 -9.08 7.33 8.91
CA LEU A 181 -7.93 7.75 9.74
C LEU A 181 -7.30 9.06 9.23
#